data_AF-A0A7C5KCC8-F1
#
_entry.id   AF-A0A7C5KCC8-F1
#
_cell.length_a   1.000
_cell.length_b   1.000
_cell.length_c   1.000
_cell.angle_alpha   90.00
_cell.angle_beta   90.00
_cell.angle_gamma   90.00
#
_symmetry.space_group_name_H-M   'P 1'
#
loop_
_entity.id
_entity.type
_entity.pdbx_description
1 polymer ?
#
loop_
_entity_poly.entity_id
_entity_poly.type
_entity_poly.pdbx_seq_one_letter_code
_entity_poly.pdbx_strand_id
1 'polypeptide(L)'
;MGVDALKIASFIEDQLKKYETKAELEEIGTVVSVGDGIGIIHGLEKVMAGEMVDFGENTYGLALNLDEDSVGCVVMGEVEKIKEGSIVKRTKRILQVPVGEALIGRVVNPLGIPLDGKGE
;
A
#
# COMPACT_ATOMS: atom_id res chain seq x y z
N MET A 1 -22.75 24.71 -3.63
CA MET A 1 -22.42 24.72 -2.19
C MET A 1 -20.94 25.03 -2.08
N GLY A 2 -20.61 26.16 -1.48
CA GLY A 2 -19.27 26.74 -1.49
C GLY A 2 -18.31 25.94 -0.62
N VAL A 3 -17.06 25.89 -1.06
CA VAL A 3 -15.95 25.29 -0.34
C VAL A 3 -15.66 26.17 0.89
N ASP A 4 -16.06 25.73 2.08
CA ASP A 4 -15.75 26.43 3.34
C ASP A 4 -14.27 26.21 3.69
N ALA A 5 -13.41 27.15 3.28
CA ALA A 5 -11.96 27.09 3.51
C ALA A 5 -11.58 26.90 4.99
N LEU A 6 -12.39 27.43 5.93
CA LEU A 6 -12.17 27.24 7.37
C LEU A 6 -12.33 25.79 7.82
N LYS A 7 -13.24 25.01 7.24
CA LYS A 7 -13.42 23.59 7.59
C LYS A 7 -12.24 22.75 7.13
N ILE A 8 -11.73 23.03 5.94
CA ILE A 8 -10.56 22.34 5.38
C ILE A 8 -9.32 22.65 6.22
N ALA A 9 -9.10 23.93 6.56
CA ALA A 9 -7.99 24.34 7.40
C ALA A 9 -8.02 23.66 8.78
N SER A 10 -9.18 23.66 9.44
CA SER A 10 -9.35 23.00 10.75
C SER A 10 -9.12 21.49 10.67
N PHE A 11 -9.59 20.83 9.60
CA PHE A 11 -9.39 19.39 9.40
C PHE A 11 -7.90 19.05 9.22
N ILE A 12 -7.17 19.82 8.41
CA ILE A 12 -5.73 19.62 8.20
C ILE A 12 -4.96 19.85 9.52
N GLU A 13 -5.33 20.88 10.28
CA GLU A 13 -4.69 21.18 11.56
C GLU A 13 -4.89 20.05 12.59
N ASP A 14 -6.07 19.43 12.61
CA ASP A 14 -6.36 18.28 13.46
C ASP A 14 -5.61 17.01 13.02
N GLN A 15 -5.39 16.80 11.73
CA GLN A 15 -4.56 15.69 11.24
C GLN A 15 -3.09 15.85 11.62
N LEU A 16 -2.55 17.08 11.52
CA LEU A 16 -1.18 17.39 11.92
C LEU A 16 -0.97 17.19 13.43
N LYS A 17 -1.93 17.57 14.27
CA LYS A 17 -1.85 17.36 15.73
C LYS A 17 -1.86 15.88 16.12
N LYS A 18 -2.50 15.03 15.32
CA LYS A 18 -2.55 13.57 15.53
C LYS A 18 -1.33 12.82 14.98
N TYR A 19 -0.46 13.51 14.23
CA TYR A 19 0.72 12.91 13.64
C TYR A 19 1.81 12.71 14.71
N GLU A 20 1.75 11.58 15.43
CA GLU A 20 2.83 11.14 16.30
C GLU A 20 3.92 10.44 15.47
N THR A 21 5.13 10.98 15.48
CA THR A 21 6.31 10.34 14.89
C THR A 21 6.75 9.15 15.76
N LYS A 22 6.05 8.02 15.65
CA LYS A 22 6.55 6.77 16.20
C LYS A 22 7.66 6.26 15.30
N ALA A 23 8.87 6.18 15.84
CA ALA A 23 9.98 5.47 15.20
C ALA A 23 9.65 3.97 15.23
N GLU A 24 8.84 3.51 14.29
CA GLU A 24 8.59 2.08 14.10
C GLU A 24 9.73 1.47 13.29
N LEU A 25 10.23 0.33 13.75
CA LEU A 25 11.11 -0.52 12.94
C LEU A 25 10.30 -1.02 11.74
N GLU A 26 10.47 -0.33 10.62
CA GLU A 26 9.99 -0.75 9.31
C GLU A 26 10.95 -1.81 8.76
N GLU A 27 10.38 -2.92 8.32
CA GLU A 27 11.10 -3.97 7.64
C GLU A 27 11.03 -3.71 6.14
N ILE A 28 12.20 -3.66 5.51
CA ILE A 28 12.38 -3.22 4.14
C ILE A 28 12.99 -4.36 3.32
N GLY A 29 12.52 -4.53 2.09
CA GLY A 29 13.13 -5.34 1.06
C GLY A 29 13.51 -4.50 -0.16
N THR A 30 14.22 -5.12 -1.09
CA THR A 30 14.63 -4.53 -2.36
C THR A 30 14.19 -5.40 -3.52
N VAL A 31 13.60 -4.80 -4.54
CA VAL A 31 13.20 -5.51 -5.77
C VAL A 31 14.45 -5.98 -6.51
N VAL A 32 14.59 -7.28 -6.70
CA VAL A 32 15.64 -7.90 -7.50
C VAL A 32 15.24 -7.93 -8.97
N SER A 33 14.00 -8.30 -9.24
CA SER A 33 13.43 -8.33 -10.58
C SER A 33 11.92 -8.12 -10.54
N VAL A 34 11.37 -7.57 -11.62
CA VAL A 34 9.94 -7.41 -11.81
C VAL A 34 9.58 -7.64 -13.28
N GLY A 35 8.55 -8.45 -13.54
CA GLY A 35 8.09 -8.78 -14.88
C GLY A 35 6.76 -9.50 -14.87
N ASP A 36 5.90 -9.22 -15.84
CA ASP A 36 4.57 -9.84 -16.00
C ASP A 36 3.69 -9.81 -14.73
N GLY A 37 3.83 -8.75 -13.91
CA GLY A 37 3.09 -8.60 -12.66
C GLY A 37 3.63 -9.44 -11.50
N ILE A 38 4.80 -10.05 -11.65
CA ILE A 38 5.50 -10.79 -10.60
C ILE A 38 6.75 -10.00 -10.21
N GLY A 39 6.92 -9.79 -8.91
CA GLY A 39 8.13 -9.21 -8.32
C GLY A 39 8.88 -10.24 -7.49
N ILE A 40 10.20 -10.27 -7.62
CA ILE A 40 11.10 -11.00 -6.73
C ILE A 40 11.77 -9.98 -5.83
N ILE A 41 11.56 -10.12 -4.52
CA ILE A 41 12.06 -9.19 -3.51
C ILE A 41 13.09 -9.91 -2.66
N HIS A 42 14.23 -9.26 -2.41
CA HIS A 42 15.20 -9.71 -1.41
C HIS A 42 14.99 -8.97 -0.09
N GLY A 43 15.16 -9.67 1.03
CA GLY A 43 14.84 -9.16 2.37
C GLY A 43 13.43 -9.55 2.80
N LEU A 44 12.77 -8.69 3.58
CA LEU A 44 11.44 -8.97 4.18
C LEU A 44 11.40 -10.29 4.98
N GLU A 45 12.45 -10.59 5.76
CA GLU A 45 12.66 -11.85 6.48
C GLU A 45 11.45 -12.36 7.29
N LYS A 46 10.64 -11.46 7.85
CA LYS A 46 9.52 -11.80 8.73
C LYS A 46 8.16 -11.66 8.05
N VAL A 47 8.11 -11.41 6.74
CA VAL A 47 6.85 -11.30 5.99
C VAL A 47 6.07 -12.62 6.07
N MET A 48 4.74 -12.52 6.10
CA MET A 48 3.86 -13.67 6.14
C MET A 48 3.34 -14.01 4.73
N ALA A 49 3.04 -15.28 4.49
CA ALA A 49 2.37 -15.68 3.26
C ALA A 49 0.96 -15.05 3.21
N GLY A 50 0.61 -14.47 2.07
CA GLY A 50 -0.63 -13.70 1.91
C GLY A 50 -0.58 -12.30 2.54
N GLU A 51 0.58 -11.82 2.99
CA GLU A 51 0.74 -10.45 3.48
C GLU A 51 0.80 -9.45 2.32
N MET A 52 0.22 -8.27 2.54
CA MET A 52 0.39 -7.14 1.63
C MET A 52 1.77 -6.50 1.84
N VAL A 53 2.43 -6.18 0.74
CA VAL A 53 3.68 -5.42 0.71
C VAL A 53 3.45 -4.13 -0.06
N ASP A 54 4.12 -3.06 0.34
CA ASP A 54 3.95 -1.73 -0.21
C ASP A 54 5.17 -1.32 -1.04
N PHE A 55 4.97 -1.07 -2.33
CA PHE A 55 5.99 -0.60 -3.27
C PHE A 55 6.07 0.93 -3.34
N GLY A 56 5.19 1.64 -2.64
CA GLY A 56 4.97 3.07 -2.77
C GLY A 56 4.02 3.42 -3.91
N GLU A 57 3.72 4.71 -4.06
CA GLU A 57 2.88 5.26 -5.14
C GLU A 57 1.53 4.54 -5.35
N ASN A 58 0.87 4.12 -4.27
CA ASN A 58 -0.37 3.33 -4.27
C ASN A 58 -0.27 1.97 -5.00
N THR A 59 0.94 1.43 -5.13
CA THR A 59 1.18 0.10 -5.68
C THR A 59 1.46 -0.88 -4.55
N TYR A 60 0.60 -1.87 -4.42
CA TYR A 60 0.75 -2.93 -3.44
C TYR A 60 1.15 -4.22 -4.13
N GLY A 61 1.65 -5.18 -3.37
CA GLY A 61 1.76 -6.56 -3.82
C GLY A 61 1.34 -7.53 -2.74
N LEU A 62 1.14 -8.77 -3.17
CA LEU A 62 0.76 -9.89 -2.32
C LEU A 62 1.92 -10.87 -2.26
N ALA A 63 2.49 -11.08 -1.07
CA ALA A 63 3.52 -12.09 -0.86
C ALA A 63 2.90 -13.49 -1.01
N LEU A 64 3.36 -14.28 -1.97
CA LEU A 64 2.85 -15.63 -2.24
C LEU A 64 3.88 -16.69 -1.86
N ASN A 65 5.08 -16.58 -2.40
CA ASN A 65 6.15 -17.54 -2.17
C ASN A 65 7.17 -16.93 -1.21
N LEU A 66 7.55 -17.68 -0.18
CA LEU A 66 8.58 -17.33 0.79
C LEU A 66 9.71 -18.34 0.65
N ASP A 67 10.72 -17.99 -0.13
CA ASP A 67 11.96 -18.77 -0.27
C ASP A 67 12.97 -18.33 0.80
N GLU A 68 14.09 -19.05 0.93
CA GLU A 68 15.09 -18.76 1.97
C GLU A 68 15.69 -17.34 1.84
N ASP A 69 15.94 -16.89 0.60
CA ASP A 69 16.61 -15.62 0.32
C ASP A 69 15.72 -14.62 -0.45
N SER A 70 14.50 -15.02 -0.82
CA SER A 70 13.62 -14.18 -1.64
C SER A 70 12.14 -14.37 -1.36
N VAL A 71 11.38 -13.32 -1.61
CA VAL A 71 9.93 -13.31 -1.53
C VAL A 71 9.37 -13.08 -2.93
N GLY A 72 8.64 -14.07 -3.43
CA GLY A 72 7.87 -13.95 -4.65
C GLY A 72 6.54 -13.28 -4.35
N CYS A 73 6.29 -12.14 -4.98
CA CYS A 73 5.04 -11.39 -4.83
C CYS A 73 4.35 -11.15 -6.16
N VAL A 74 3.02 -11.08 -6.12
CA VAL A 74 2.22 -10.57 -7.24
C VAL A 74 1.95 -9.10 -7.03
N VAL A 75 2.28 -8.28 -8.02
CA VAL A 75 2.06 -6.83 -8.00
C VAL A 75 0.59 -6.54 -8.32
N MET A 76 -0.04 -5.74 -7.46
CA MET A 76 -1.42 -5.28 -7.55
C MET A 76 -1.44 -3.77 -7.81
N GLY A 77 -1.10 -3.38 -9.04
CA GLY A 77 -1.02 -1.98 -9.44
C GLY A 77 -0.24 -1.81 -10.75
N GLU A 78 0.34 -0.63 -10.95
CA GLU A 78 1.10 -0.30 -12.15
C GLU A 78 2.54 -0.80 -12.05
N VAL A 79 2.78 -1.99 -12.62
CA VAL A 79 4.10 -2.65 -12.63
C VAL A 79 5.19 -1.77 -13.25
N GLU A 80 4.85 -0.94 -14.23
CA GLU A 80 5.76 -0.05 -14.95
C GLU A 80 6.46 0.99 -14.05
N LYS A 81 5.87 1.27 -12.88
CA LYS A 81 6.45 2.20 -11.89
C LYS A 81 7.50 1.53 -11.01
N ILE A 82 7.50 0.21 -10.92
CA ILE A 82 8.44 -0.57 -10.12
C ILE A 82 9.70 -0.84 -10.95
N LYS A 83 10.87 -0.63 -10.34
CA LYS A 83 12.16 -0.91 -10.97
C LYS A 83 12.98 -1.82 -10.07
N GLU A 84 13.98 -2.47 -10.67
CA GLU A 84 15.02 -3.13 -9.89
C GLU A 84 15.68 -2.12 -8.94
N GLY A 85 15.95 -2.54 -7.70
CA GLY A 85 16.42 -1.68 -6.63
C GLY A 85 15.32 -0.88 -5.91
N SER A 86 14.06 -0.92 -6.36
CA SER A 86 12.96 -0.27 -5.65
C SER A 86 12.83 -0.83 -4.23
N ILE A 87 12.51 0.06 -3.30
CA ILE A 87 12.28 -0.27 -1.89
C ILE A 87 10.88 -0.85 -1.76
N VAL A 88 10.75 -1.96 -1.04
CA VAL A 88 9.46 -2.56 -0.69
C VAL A 88 9.34 -2.58 0.81
N LYS A 89 8.20 -2.14 1.33
CA LYS A 89 7.93 -2.08 2.76
C LYS A 89 6.93 -3.15 3.16
N ARG A 90 7.18 -3.72 4.33
CA ARG A 90 6.25 -4.63 4.96
C ARG A 90 5.07 -3.88 5.58
N THR A 91 3.83 -4.32 5.31
CA THR A 91 2.63 -3.67 5.89
C THR A 91 2.15 -4.31 7.19
N LYS A 92 2.59 -5.52 7.53
CA LYS A 92 2.13 -6.35 8.66
C LYS A 92 0.64 -6.70 8.59
N ARG A 93 0.03 -6.55 7.42
CA ARG A 93 -1.39 -6.80 7.17
C ARG A 93 -1.51 -7.94 6.17
N ILE A 94 -2.14 -9.02 6.59
CA ILE A 94 -2.65 -10.02 5.63
C ILE A 94 -3.59 -9.31 4.66
N LEU A 95 -3.70 -9.81 3.42
CA LEU A 95 -4.59 -9.27 2.41
C LEU A 95 -5.96 -8.95 3.01
N GLN A 96 -6.25 -7.65 3.04
CA GLN A 96 -7.47 -7.11 3.61
C GLN A 96 -7.93 -5.94 2.76
N VAL A 97 -9.24 -5.77 2.70
CA VAL A 97 -9.89 -4.69 1.96
C VAL A 97 -10.82 -3.94 2.91
N PRO A 98 -10.96 -2.62 2.77
CA PRO A 98 -11.92 -1.85 3.56
C PRO A 98 -13.34 -2.33 3.22
N VAL A 99 -14.22 -2.36 4.22
CA VAL A 99 -15.63 -2.73 4.09
C VAL A 99 -16.50 -1.75 4.89
N GLY A 100 -17.74 -1.55 4.46
CA GLY A 100 -18.71 -0.71 5.18
C GLY A 100 -19.67 0.01 4.24
N GLU A 101 -20.65 0.71 4.82
CA GLU A 101 -21.68 1.44 4.07
C GLU A 101 -21.10 2.57 3.21
N ALA A 102 -19.94 3.10 3.56
CA ALA A 102 -19.23 4.14 2.80
C ALA A 102 -18.87 3.72 1.36
N LEU A 103 -18.85 2.41 1.06
CA LEU A 103 -18.60 1.87 -0.28
C LEU A 103 -19.85 1.84 -1.17
N ILE A 104 -21.05 1.95 -0.58
CA ILE A 104 -22.31 1.83 -1.31
C ILE A 104 -22.43 3.01 -2.29
N GLY A 105 -22.52 2.70 -3.58
CA GLY A 105 -22.62 3.70 -4.65
C GLY A 105 -21.30 4.36 -5.05
N ARG A 106 -20.17 3.88 -4.50
CA ARG A 106 -18.82 4.23 -4.98
C ARG A 106 -18.39 3.28 -6.09
N VAL A 107 -17.47 3.75 -6.93
CA VAL A 107 -16.68 2.87 -7.81
C VAL A 107 -15.31 2.71 -7.17
N VAL A 108 -14.95 1.48 -6.83
CA VAL A 108 -13.69 1.17 -6.13
C VAL A 108 -12.91 0.10 -6.89
N ASN A 109 -11.58 0.09 -6.70
CA ASN A 109 -10.72 -0.96 -7.22
C ASN A 109 -10.79 -2.22 -6.34
N PRO A 110 -10.13 -3.34 -6.72
CA PRO A 110 -10.13 -4.58 -5.95
C PRO A 110 -9.53 -4.47 -4.54
N LEU A 111 -8.73 -3.43 -4.27
CA LEU A 111 -8.17 -3.13 -2.95
C LEU A 111 -9.07 -2.21 -2.11
N GLY A 112 -10.24 -1.82 -2.64
CA GLY A 112 -11.19 -0.92 -1.99
C GLY A 112 -10.80 0.56 -2.08
N ILE A 113 -9.83 0.93 -2.92
CA ILE A 113 -9.43 2.31 -3.18
C ILE A 113 -10.43 2.94 -4.17
N PRO A 114 -10.99 4.13 -3.89
CA PRO A 114 -11.96 4.77 -4.79
C PRO A 114 -11.37 5.20 -6.13
N LEU A 115 -12.11 4.96 -7.21
CA LEU A 115 -11.79 5.37 -8.58
C LEU A 115 -12.76 6.42 -9.13
N ASP A 116 -13.75 6.85 -8.34
CA ASP A 116 -14.81 7.76 -8.77
C ASP A 116 -14.48 9.25 -8.62
N GLY A 117 -13.29 9.60 -8.11
CA GLY A 117 -12.85 10.99 -7.93
C GLY A 117 -13.61 11.77 -6.84
N LYS A 118 -14.40 11.07 -5.99
CA LYS A 118 -15.20 11.70 -4.93
C LYS A 118 -14.46 11.84 -3.58
N GLY A 119 -13.15 11.61 -3.56
CA GLY A 119 -12.31 11.61 -2.35
C GLY A 119 -12.12 10.22 -1.75
N GLU A 120 -11.53 10.14 -0.55
CA GLU A 120 -11.47 8.90 0.25
C GLU A 120 -12.74 8.77 1.10
#